data_AF-A0A7J8XEK9-F1
#
_entry.id   AF-A0A7J8XEK9-F1
#
_cell.length_a   1.000
_cell.length_b   1.000
_cell.length_c   1.000
_cell.angle_alpha   90.00
_cell.angle_beta   90.00
_cell.angle_gamma   90.00
#
_symmetry.space_group_name_H-M   'P 1'
#
loop_
_entity.id
_entity.type
_entity.pdbx_description
1 polymer ?
#
loop_
_entity_poly.entity_id
_entity_poly.type
_entity_poly.pdbx_seq_one_letter_code
_entity_poly.pdbx_strand_id
1 'polypeptide(L)'
;MAKSDGKVKVMGRWQCPFTMRARIALNIKSVNYELVEARPWDGQSQVLHESKSNPVMVHGDKSICESLNIVEYIDEIWPYAPSIVPSDPLERVTARFWAGYLKDQ
;
A
#
# COMPACT_ATOMS: atom_id res chain seq x y z
N MET A 1 -16.96 -18.17 0.05
CA MET A 1 -17.65 -16.88 -0.23
C MET A 1 -16.56 -15.87 -0.55
N ALA A 2 -16.41 -15.49 -1.82
CA ALA A 2 -15.49 -14.43 -2.20
C ALA A 2 -16.01 -13.12 -1.58
N LYS A 3 -15.25 -12.55 -0.63
CA LYS A 3 -15.52 -11.18 -0.19
C LYS A 3 -15.52 -10.32 -1.45
N SER A 4 -16.56 -9.51 -1.63
CA SER A 4 -16.61 -8.55 -2.73
C SER A 4 -15.28 -7.79 -2.73
N ASP A 5 -14.48 -7.95 -3.78
CA ASP A 5 -13.28 -7.16 -4.01
C ASP A 5 -13.75 -5.71 -4.18
N GLY A 6 -13.86 -5.00 -3.06
CA GLY A 6 -14.31 -3.62 -3.04
C GLY A 6 -13.39 -2.79 -3.92
N LYS A 7 -13.92 -1.76 -4.56
CA LYS A 7 -13.13 -0.89 -5.44
C LYS A 7 -11.86 -0.40 -4.70
N VAL A 8 -10.68 -0.79 -5.20
CA VAL A 8 -9.39 -0.40 -4.63
C VAL A 8 -8.91 0.90 -5.28
N LYS A 9 -8.50 1.86 -4.47
CA LYS A 9 -7.84 3.10 -4.93
C LYS A 9 -6.53 3.30 -4.19
N VAL A 10 -5.52 3.76 -4.90
CA VAL A 10 -4.24 4.21 -4.32
C VAL A 10 -4.11 5.69 -4.57
N MET A 11 -4.10 6.50 -3.51
CA MET A 11 -3.91 7.94 -3.57
C MET A 11 -2.43 8.25 -3.33
N GLY A 12 -1.78 8.90 -4.29
CA GLY A 12 -0.35 9.23 -4.19
C GLY A 12 0.25 9.70 -5.52
N ARG A 13 1.52 10.08 -5.50
CA ARG A 13 2.25 10.46 -6.73
C ARG A 13 2.78 9.20 -7.42
N TRP A 14 2.61 9.08 -8.73
CA TRP A 14 3.02 7.87 -9.46
C TRP A 14 4.51 7.55 -9.33
N GLN A 15 5.37 8.58 -9.23
CA GLN A 15 6.83 8.49 -9.10
C GLN A 15 7.31 8.33 -7.65
N CYS A 16 6.42 8.40 -6.66
CA CYS A 16 6.81 8.26 -5.26
C CYS A 16 7.13 6.79 -4.94
N PRO A 17 8.32 6.47 -4.38
CA PRO A 17 8.69 5.09 -4.05
C PRO A 17 7.72 4.45 -3.06
N PHE A 18 7.16 5.20 -2.12
CA PHE A 18 6.16 4.69 -1.19
C PHE A 18 4.85 4.30 -1.89
N THR A 19 4.38 5.11 -2.84
CA THR A 19 3.22 4.79 -3.68
C THR A 19 3.50 3.61 -4.59
N MET A 20 4.72 3.50 -5.14
CA MET A 20 5.13 2.36 -5.95
C MET A 20 5.09 1.05 -5.16
N ARG A 21 5.46 1.02 -3.88
CA ARG A 21 5.35 -0.19 -3.04
C ARG A 21 3.93 -0.76 -3.02
N ALA A 22 2.91 0.08 -2.80
CA ALA A 22 1.51 -0.33 -2.83
C ALA A 22 1.08 -0.87 -4.20
N ARG A 23 1.47 -0.16 -5.27
CA ARG A 23 1.17 -0.55 -6.66
C ARG A 23 1.80 -1.89 -7.03
N ILE A 24 3.06 -2.11 -6.65
CA ILE A 24 3.79 -3.36 -6.88
C ILE A 24 3.10 -4.50 -6.14
N ALA A 25 2.73 -4.31 -4.86
CA ALA A 25 2.02 -5.34 -4.10
C ALA A 25 0.67 -5.72 -4.73
N LEU A 26 -0.14 -4.74 -5.14
CA LEU A 26 -1.40 -5.01 -5.86
C LEU A 26 -1.17 -5.75 -7.17
N ASN A 27 -0.13 -5.39 -7.94
CA ASN A 27 0.24 -6.09 -9.17
C ASN A 27 0.68 -7.53 -8.93
N ILE A 28 1.50 -7.80 -7.89
CA ILE A 28 1.89 -9.16 -7.49
C ILE A 28 0.65 -10.00 -7.16
N LYS A 29 -0.33 -9.39 -6.49
CA LYS A 29 -1.61 -10.04 -6.15
C LYS A 29 -2.63 -10.08 -7.28
N SER A 30 -2.31 -9.52 -8.45
CA SER A 30 -3.22 -9.38 -9.60
C SER A 30 -4.55 -8.68 -9.23
N VAL A 31 -4.49 -7.67 -8.36
CA VAL A 31 -5.65 -6.88 -7.92
C VAL A 31 -5.74 -5.59 -8.74
N ASN A 32 -6.90 -5.36 -9.37
CA ASN A 32 -7.17 -4.12 -10.11
C ASN A 32 -7.35 -2.95 -9.15
N TYR A 33 -6.76 -1.79 -9.49
CA TYR A 33 -6.87 -0.57 -8.70
C TYR A 33 -6.86 0.69 -9.56
N GLU A 34 -7.39 1.77 -9.00
CA GLU A 34 -7.30 3.12 -9.57
C GLU A 34 -6.17 3.90 -8.88
N LEU A 35 -5.20 4.42 -9.63
CA LEU A 35 -4.22 5.37 -9.11
C LEU A 35 -4.81 6.78 -9.18
N VAL A 36 -5.07 7.39 -8.03
CA VAL A 36 -5.53 8.77 -7.91
C VAL A 36 -4.31 9.65 -7.63
N GLU A 37 -3.92 10.45 -8.61
CA GLU A 37 -2.69 11.24 -8.53
C GLU A 37 -2.85 12.43 -7.59
N ALA A 38 -2.06 12.44 -6.52
CA ALA A 38 -2.05 13.54 -5.55
C ALA A 38 -1.37 14.78 -6.16
N ARG A 39 -2.15 15.85 -6.39
CA ARG A 39 -1.64 17.14 -6.87
C ARG A 39 -1.33 18.07 -5.69
N PRO A 40 -0.13 18.70 -5.63
CA PRO A 40 0.26 19.54 -4.49
C PRO A 40 -0.59 20.80 -4.25
N TRP A 41 -1.50 21.14 -5.17
CA TRP A 41 -2.22 22.42 -5.20
C TRP A 41 -3.74 22.23 -5.15
N ASP A 42 -4.22 20.97 -5.14
CA ASP A 42 -5.64 20.69 -5.07
C ASP A 42 -6.02 20.56 -3.59
N GLY A 43 -6.67 21.59 -3.05
CA GLY A 43 -7.15 21.66 -1.66
C GLY A 43 -8.13 20.56 -1.24
N GLN A 44 -8.48 19.63 -2.15
CA GLN A 44 -9.22 18.40 -1.85
C GLN A 44 -8.36 17.32 -1.19
N SER A 45 -7.04 17.50 -1.16
CA SER A 45 -6.08 16.52 -0.65
C SER A 45 -5.72 16.76 0.83
N GLN A 46 -6.66 17.24 1.65
CA GLN A 46 -6.40 17.58 3.05
C GLN A 46 -5.84 16.39 3.86
N VAL A 47 -6.23 15.15 3.50
CA VAL A 47 -5.67 13.90 4.06
C VAL A 47 -4.20 13.68 3.66
N LEU A 48 -3.78 14.14 2.47
CA LEU A 48 -2.39 14.06 1.98
C LEU A 48 -1.52 15.24 2.46
N HIS A 49 -2.12 16.35 2.89
CA HIS A 49 -1.38 17.51 3.38
C HIS A 49 -0.73 17.29 4.75
N GLU A 50 -1.34 16.47 5.61
CA GLU A 50 -0.79 16.16 6.94
C GLU A 50 0.19 14.97 6.92
N SER A 51 0.06 14.06 5.97
CA SER A 51 1.02 12.96 5.76
C SER A 51 2.05 13.35 4.71
N LYS A 52 3.26 13.72 5.14
CA LYS A 52 4.42 13.96 4.26
C LYS A 52 4.60 12.79 3.27
N SER A 53 4.10 12.92 2.04
CA SER A 53 4.38 12.05 0.89
C SER A 53 4.02 10.54 0.99
N ASN A 54 3.25 10.10 1.98
CA ASN A 54 2.88 8.69 2.13
C ASN A 54 1.57 8.36 1.38
N PRO A 55 1.50 7.23 0.66
CA PRO A 55 0.29 6.84 -0.04
C PRO A 55 -0.83 6.49 0.94
N VAL A 56 -2.06 6.68 0.49
CA VAL A 56 -3.26 6.16 1.17
C VAL A 56 -3.94 5.17 0.23
N MET A 57 -4.17 3.95 0.70
CA MET A 57 -4.97 2.98 -0.03
C MET A 57 -6.39 2.94 0.54
N VAL A 58 -7.39 2.97 -0.33
CA VAL A 58 -8.79 2.80 0.02
C VAL A 58 -9.27 1.46 -0.52
N HIS A 59 -9.88 0.64 0.33
CA HIS A 59 -10.53 -0.61 -0.04
C HIS A 59 -11.93 -0.65 0.59
N GLY A 60 -12.95 -0.43 -0.25
CA GLY A 60 -14.31 -0.17 0.26
C GLY A 60 -14.34 1.10 1.09
N ASP A 61 -14.84 1.02 2.32
CA ASP A 61 -14.92 2.16 3.26
C ASP A 61 -13.69 2.28 4.18
N LYS A 62 -12.65 1.46 3.96
CA LYS A 62 -11.45 1.43 4.80
C LYS A 62 -10.30 2.17 4.12
N SER A 63 -9.66 3.06 4.88
CA SER A 63 -8.43 3.75 4.48
C SER A 63 -7.23 3.20 5.25
N ILE A 64 -6.16 2.88 4.52
CA ILE A 64 -4.90 2.38 5.06
C ILE A 64 -3.80 3.36 4.66
N CYS A 65 -3.10 3.91 5.65
CA CYS A 65 -1.94 4.78 5.47
C CYS A 65 -0.64 3.99 5.72
N GLU A 66 0.49 4.60 5.35
CA GLU A 66 1.84 4.03 5.42
C GLU A 66 2.08 2.89 4.43
N SER A 67 3.06 3.05 3.54
CA SER A 67 3.29 2.09 2.45
C SER A 67 3.59 0.67 2.92
N LEU A 68 4.25 0.50 4.08
CA LEU A 68 4.55 -0.83 4.61
C LEU A 68 3.29 -1.52 5.16
N ASN A 69 2.44 -0.79 5.88
CA ASN A 69 1.16 -1.30 6.36
C ASN A 69 0.24 -1.67 5.20
N ILE A 70 0.25 -0.88 4.11
CA ILE A 70 -0.50 -1.19 2.90
C ILE A 70 -0.03 -2.52 2.28
N VAL A 71 1.28 -2.75 2.19
CA VAL A 71 1.84 -4.01 1.67
C VAL A 71 1.42 -5.20 2.53
N GLU A 72 1.53 -5.10 3.86
CA GLU A 72 1.11 -6.18 4.77
C GLU A 72 -0.39 -6.47 4.64
N TYR A 73 -1.22 -5.43 4.61
CA TYR A 73 -2.66 -5.58 4.41
C TYR A 73 -3.00 -6.26 3.07
N ILE A 74 -2.34 -5.87 1.98
CA ILE A 74 -2.52 -6.51 0.67
C ILE A 74 -2.16 -8.00 0.74
N ASP A 75 -1.07 -8.33 1.43
CA ASP A 75 -0.60 -9.71 1.55
C ASP A 75 -1.60 -10.61 2.30
N GLU A 76 -2.18 -10.08 3.37
CA GLU A 76 -3.17 -10.79 4.21
C GLU A 76 -4.56 -10.90 3.56
N ILE A 77 -5.00 -9.88 2.81
CA ILE A 77 -6.36 -9.85 2.23
C ILE A 77 -6.48 -10.72 0.98
N TRP A 78 -5.42 -10.81 0.19
CA TRP A 78 -5.36 -11.64 -1.02
C TRP A 78 -4.32 -12.76 -0.89
N PRO A 79 -4.55 -13.75 0.00
CA PRO A 79 -3.57 -14.81 0.30
C PRO A 79 -3.45 -15.87 -0.81
N TYR A 80 -4.30 -15.82 -1.85
CA TYR A 80 -4.28 -16.81 -2.94
C TYR A 80 -3.14 -16.60 -3.93
N ALA A 81 -2.54 -15.41 -3.97
CA ALA A 81 -1.39 -15.08 -4.81
C ALA A 81 -0.09 -15.11 -3.99
N PRO A 82 1.09 -15.16 -4.62
CA PRO A 82 2.37 -15.33 -3.92
C PRO A 82 2.52 -14.39 -2.72
N SER A 83 3.04 -14.94 -1.61
CA SER A 83 3.28 -14.19 -0.37
C SER A 83 4.35 -13.14 -0.60
N ILE A 84 4.09 -11.91 -0.19
CA ILE A 84 5.06 -10.81 -0.22
C ILE A 84 5.87 -10.81 1.08
N VAL A 85 5.22 -11.10 2.20
CA VAL A 85 5.83 -11.19 3.51
C VAL A 85 6.13 -12.67 3.81
N PRO A 86 7.34 -12.99 4.33
CA PRO A 86 7.67 -14.35 4.73
C PRO A 86 6.73 -14.86 5.84
N SER A 87 6.41 -16.16 5.80
CA SER A 87 5.62 -16.82 6.84
C SER A 87 6.45 -17.18 8.07
N ASP A 88 7.75 -17.47 7.90
CA ASP A 88 8.66 -17.76 9.00
C ASP A 88 8.83 -16.51 9.90
N PRO A 89 8.73 -16.64 11.23
CA PRO A 89 8.83 -15.50 12.13
C PRO A 89 10.16 -14.74 12.05
N LEU A 90 11.28 -15.45 11.91
CA LEU A 90 12.61 -14.82 11.88
C LEU A 90 12.80 -14.08 10.54
N GLU A 91 12.49 -14.74 9.43
CA GLU A 91 12.55 -14.12 8.10
C GLU A 91 11.64 -12.90 8.00
N ARG A 92 10.44 -12.96 8.58
CA ARG A 92 9.50 -11.84 8.61
C ARG A 92 10.05 -10.65 9.39
N VAL A 93 10.68 -10.88 10.54
CA VAL A 93 11.32 -9.82 11.33
C VAL A 93 12.48 -9.21 10.55
N THR A 94 13.32 -10.03 9.91
CA THR A 94 14.43 -9.55 9.07
C THR A 94 13.92 -8.72 7.88
N ALA A 95 12.87 -9.18 7.19
CA ALA A 95 12.28 -8.44 6.07
C ALA A 95 11.71 -7.08 6.52
N ARG A 96 10.98 -7.04 7.64
CA ARG A 96 10.45 -5.80 8.22
C ARG A 96 11.55 -4.83 8.62
N PHE A 97 12.65 -5.32 9.22
CA PHE A 97 13.79 -4.49 9.58
C PHE A 97 14.36 -3.77 8.35
N TRP A 98 14.68 -4.51 7.29
CA TRP A 98 15.25 -3.92 6.07
C TRP A 98 14.27 -2.98 5.35
N ALA A 99 12.98 -3.33 5.31
CA ALA A 99 11.95 -2.49 4.70
C ALA A 99 11.76 -1.16 5.46
N GLY A 100 11.87 -1.20 6.79
CA GLY A 100 11.88 -0.01 7.66
C GLY A 100 13.14 0.82 7.48
N TYR A 101 14.32 0.18 7.49
CA TYR A 101 15.60 0.86 7.27
C TYR A 101 15.60 1.65 5.95
N LEU A 102 15.13 1.06 4.85
CA LEU A 102 15.01 1.72 3.54
C LEU A 102 13.91 2.80 3.47
N LYS A 103 13.02 2.87 4.44
CA LYS A 103 12.00 3.93 4.55
C LYS A 103 12.58 5.17 5.24
N ASP A 104 13.47 4.94 6.21
CA ASP A 104 14.00 5.97 7.11
C ASP A 104 15.30 6.63 6.60
N GLN A 105 15.87 6.12 5.49
CA GLN A 105 16.93 6.77 4.70
C GLN A 105 16.33 7.82 3.76
#